data_AF-A0A356TLK7-F1
#
_entry.id   AF-A0A356TLK7-F1
#
_cell.length_a   1.000
_cell.length_b   1.000
_cell.length_c   1.000
_cell.angle_alpha   90.00
_cell.angle_beta   90.00
_cell.angle_gamma   90.00
#
_symmetry.space_group_name_H-M   'P 1'
#
loop_
_entity.id
_entity.type
_entity.pdbx_description
1 polymer ?
#
loop_
_entity_poly.entity_id
_entity_poly.type
_entity_poly.pdbx_seq_one_letter_code
_entity_poly.pdbx_strand_id
1 'polypeptide(L)' 'GGEPYPDDDADGMDDEWEARVGLDPSDGADGATDRDGDGYSNLEEFLHRLVDRTL' A
#
# COMPACT_ATOMS: atom_id res chain seq x y z
N GLY A 1 7.90 17.78 -10.96
CA GLY A 1 8.04 16.67 -10.02
C GLY A 1 6.68 16.40 -9.46
N GLY A 2 6.26 15.13 -9.37
CA GLY A 2 5.06 14.78 -8.61
C GLY A 2 5.33 14.92 -7.11
N GLU A 3 4.30 15.23 -6.34
CA GLU A 3 4.37 15.08 -4.88
C GLU A 3 4.26 13.58 -4.54
N PRO A 4 5.18 13.04 -3.73
CA PRO A 4 5.05 11.67 -3.24
C PRO A 4 3.85 11.55 -2.28
N TYR A 5 3.28 10.37 -2.20
CA TYR A 5 2.27 10.05 -1.19
C TYR A 5 2.91 10.04 0.22
N PRO A 6 2.15 10.35 1.28
CA PRO A 6 2.53 10.03 2.66
C PRO A 6 2.76 8.52 2.83
N ASP A 7 3.78 8.16 3.58
CA ASP A 7 4.27 6.79 3.82
C ASP A 7 5.05 6.83 5.17
N ASP A 8 4.34 6.72 6.29
CA ASP A 8 4.86 6.98 7.66
C ASP A 8 5.80 5.86 8.13
N ASP A 9 5.57 4.62 7.71
CA ASP A 9 6.38 3.46 8.04
C ASP A 9 7.44 3.07 6.99
N ALA A 10 7.43 3.76 5.85
CA ALA A 10 8.39 3.64 4.76
C ALA A 10 8.41 2.26 4.08
N ASP A 11 7.26 1.60 3.99
CA ASP A 11 7.11 0.33 3.29
C ASP A 11 6.77 0.47 1.79
N GLY A 12 6.51 1.70 1.36
CA GLY A 12 6.25 2.07 -0.03
C GLY A 12 4.76 2.14 -0.39
N MET A 13 3.86 2.11 0.60
CA MET A 13 2.43 2.31 0.44
C MET A 13 1.99 3.73 0.85
N ASP A 14 0.78 4.12 0.45
CA ASP A 14 0.17 5.42 0.78
C ASP A 14 -0.60 5.29 2.10
N ASP A 15 -0.28 6.10 3.12
CA ASP A 15 -0.95 6.03 4.44
C ASP A 15 -2.48 6.03 4.33
N GLU A 16 -3.01 6.87 3.42
CA GLU A 16 -4.45 6.95 3.22
C GLU A 16 -5.03 5.67 2.60
N TRP A 17 -4.24 4.94 1.81
CA TRP A 17 -4.64 3.65 1.25
C TRP A 17 -4.68 2.59 2.30
N GLU A 18 -3.63 2.48 3.09
CA GLU A 18 -3.49 1.51 4.16
C GLU A 18 -4.69 1.62 5.10
N ALA A 19 -5.01 2.84 5.55
CA ALA A 19 -6.18 3.11 6.38
C ALA A 19 -7.52 2.73 5.70
N ARG A 20 -7.61 2.82 4.36
CA ARG A 20 -8.82 2.41 3.61
C ARG A 20 -8.97 0.91 3.46
N VAL A 21 -7.85 0.17 3.35
CA VAL A 21 -7.87 -1.30 3.19
C VAL A 21 -7.76 -2.06 4.52
N GLY A 22 -7.53 -1.34 5.61
CA GLY A 22 -7.49 -1.89 6.97
C GLY A 22 -6.10 -2.37 7.39
N LEU A 23 -5.06 -1.76 6.84
CA LEU A 23 -3.66 -1.89 7.26
C LEU A 23 -3.33 -0.82 8.31
N ASP A 24 -2.20 -0.96 8.98
CA ASP A 24 -1.69 -0.02 9.97
C ASP A 24 -0.57 0.83 9.32
N PRO A 25 -0.82 2.12 9.01
CA PRO A 25 0.16 3.01 8.36
C PRO A 25 1.46 3.24 9.16
N SER A 26 1.56 2.67 10.36
CA SER A 26 2.73 2.76 11.22
C SER A 26 3.46 1.42 11.38
N ASP A 27 3.02 0.36 10.69
CA ASP A 27 3.59 -0.99 10.75
C ASP A 27 4.04 -1.48 9.36
N GLY A 28 5.21 -1.03 8.93
CA GLY A 28 5.74 -1.39 7.61
C GLY A 28 6.11 -2.87 7.43
N ALA A 29 5.88 -3.71 8.45
CA ALA A 29 5.91 -5.15 8.28
C ALA A 29 4.65 -5.68 7.57
N ASP A 30 3.53 -4.94 7.63
CA ASP A 30 2.26 -5.35 7.07
C ASP A 30 2.23 -5.25 5.54
N GLY A 31 3.04 -4.39 4.91
CA GLY A 31 3.19 -4.30 3.46
C GLY A 31 3.62 -5.60 2.78
N ALA A 32 4.37 -6.46 3.49
CA ALA A 32 4.79 -7.78 3.02
C ALA A 32 3.76 -8.90 3.31
N THR A 33 2.66 -8.59 4.00
CA THR A 33 1.62 -9.56 4.31
C THR A 33 0.58 -9.67 3.20
N ASP A 34 -0.12 -10.79 3.17
CA ASP A 34 -1.25 -11.07 2.29
C ASP A 34 -2.53 -10.99 3.13
N ARG A 35 -3.14 -9.79 3.20
CA ARG A 35 -4.24 -9.50 4.11
C ARG A 35 -5.53 -10.23 3.73
N ASP A 36 -5.75 -10.52 2.45
CA ASP A 36 -7.00 -11.12 1.96
C ASP A 36 -6.86 -12.57 1.48
N GLY A 37 -5.64 -13.10 1.42
CA GLY A 37 -5.33 -14.51 1.18
C GLY A 37 -5.36 -14.90 -0.28
N ASP A 38 -5.23 -13.94 -1.21
CA ASP A 38 -5.28 -14.18 -2.65
C ASP A 38 -3.91 -14.51 -3.28
N GLY A 39 -2.84 -14.38 -2.50
CA GLY A 39 -1.47 -14.69 -2.87
C GLY A 39 -0.62 -13.48 -3.28
N TYR A 40 -1.14 -12.25 -3.17
CA TYR A 40 -0.38 -11.01 -3.36
C TYR A 40 -0.10 -10.33 -2.02
N SER A 41 1.07 -9.70 -1.92
CA SER A 41 1.36 -8.80 -0.81
C SER A 41 0.58 -7.49 -0.94
N ASN A 42 0.31 -6.84 0.18
CA ASN A 42 -0.35 -5.52 0.19
C ASN A 42 0.41 -4.49 -0.68
N LEU A 43 1.75 -4.56 -0.70
CA LEU A 43 2.56 -3.71 -1.58
C LEU A 43 2.28 -3.98 -3.07
N GLU A 44 2.16 -5.24 -3.48
CA GLU A 44 1.82 -5.59 -4.87
C GLU A 44 0.42 -5.11 -5.25
N GLU A 45 -0.55 -5.21 -4.33
CA GLU A 45 -1.89 -4.65 -4.51
C GLU A 45 -1.85 -3.13 -4.69
N PHE A 46 -1.08 -2.44 -3.86
CA PHE A 46 -0.91 -0.99 -3.95
C PHE A 46 -0.30 -0.57 -5.30
N LEU A 47 0.76 -1.26 -5.75
CA LEU A 47 1.37 -1.00 -7.06
C LEU A 47 0.39 -1.24 -8.21
N HIS A 48 -0.43 -2.30 -8.13
CA HIS A 48 -1.46 -2.59 -9.14
C HIS A 48 -2.52 -1.47 -9.19
N ARG A 49 -3.00 -0.99 -8.04
CA ARG A 49 -3.89 0.18 -7.94
C ARG A 49 -3.29 1.40 -8.64
N LEU A 50 -2.00 1.67 -8.46
CA LEU A 50 -1.34 2.83 -9.08
C LEU A 50 -1.33 2.74 -10.61
N VAL A 51 -1.12 1.54 -11.16
CA VAL A 51 -1.19 1.31 -12.60
C VAL A 51 -2.62 1.51 -13.11
N ASP A 52 -3.61 0.93 -12.44
CA ASP A 52 -5.03 1.04 -12.84
C ASP A 52 -5.55 2.49 -12.79
N ARG A 53 -5.01 3.34 -11.92
CA ARG A 53 -5.37 4.77 -11.88
C ARG A 53 -4.81 5.59 -13.05
N THR A 54 -3.91 5.02 -13.84
CA THR A 54 -3.23 5.72 -14.95
C THR A 54 -3.74 5.30 -16.34
N LEU A 55 -4.72 4.38 -16.41
CA LEU A 55 -5.43 3.97 -17.62
C LEU A 55 -6.84 4.59 -17.67
#